data_AF-A0A3F2TZ86-F1
#
_entry.id   AF-A0A3F2TZ86-F1
#
_cell.length_a   1.000
_cell.length_b   1.000
_cell.length_c   1.000
_cell.angle_alpha   90.00
_cell.angle_beta   90.00
_cell.angle_gamma   90.00
#
_symmetry.space_group_name_H-M   'P 1'
#
loop_
_entity.id
_entity.type
_entity.pdbx_description
1 polymer ?
#
loop_
_entity_poly.entity_id
_entity_poly.type
_entity_poly.pdbx_seq_one_letter_code
_entity_poly.pdbx_strand_id
1 'polypeptide(L)'
;MRTIFLVILLAGAAMGFGYPWYVTNFSGDEMGTWRVSDGGAFRPITVALSSADEPVRVLVDMTAVAPPEFARGRTALTLTASTGGRTVLAETLSFNEAKPQERSPQLREKIYRDEAGVITGIEKGDYTFVVGPGDAEGIQIRSVDLTLRRGAGALDPRLQPVGFALTAIGFIGLVLSMRRRKRDRKPDAEPARPRWGRDARPDGGRPEQ
;
A
#
# COMPACT_ATOMS: atom_id res chain seq x y z
N MET A 1 21.97 2.39 19.46
CA MET A 1 22.22 2.14 18.01
C MET A 1 21.20 1.21 17.37
N ARG A 2 21.09 -0.09 17.71
CA ARG A 2 20.09 -1.02 17.12
C ARG A 2 18.66 -0.44 17.07
N THR A 3 18.22 0.18 18.17
CA THR A 3 16.90 0.82 18.29
C THR A 3 16.70 1.95 17.29
N ILE A 4 17.73 2.75 17.00
CA ILE A 4 17.68 3.86 16.04
C ILE A 4 17.46 3.31 14.63
N PHE A 5 18.22 2.29 14.21
CA PHE A 5 18.03 1.66 12.90
C PHE A 5 16.67 0.95 12.77
N LEU A 6 16.15 0.38 13.86
CA LEU A 6 14.79 -0.18 13.89
C LEU A 6 13.72 0.89 13.73
N VAL A 7 13.85 2.05 14.40
CA VAL A 7 12.93 3.18 14.24
C VAL A 7 12.99 3.75 12.82
N ILE A 8 14.20 3.91 12.25
CA ILE A 8 14.37 4.35 10.85
C ILE A 8 13.73 3.36 9.87
N LEU A 9 13.91 2.05 10.10
CA LEU A 9 13.29 0.99 9.29
C LEU A 9 11.75 1.06 9.35
N LEU A 10 11.18 1.21 10.55
CA LEU A 10 9.73 1.28 10.76
C LEU A 10 9.13 2.58 10.18
N ALA A 11 9.81 3.73 10.36
CA ALA A 11 9.40 4.99 9.76
C ALA A 11 9.46 4.94 8.23
N GLY A 12 10.52 4.36 7.67
CA GLY A 12 10.65 4.12 6.23
C GLY A 12 9.55 3.22 5.68
N ALA A 13 9.25 2.10 6.36
CA ALA A 13 8.18 1.20 5.95
C ALA A 13 6.79 1.85 6.07
N ALA A 14 6.56 2.63 7.13
CA ALA A 14 5.35 3.41 7.30
C ALA A 14 5.17 4.46 6.19
N MET A 15 6.23 5.14 5.76
CA MET A 15 6.15 6.13 4.66
C MET A 15 6.09 5.50 3.26
N GLY A 16 6.80 4.39 3.02
CA GLY A 16 6.90 3.75 1.70
C GLY A 16 5.73 2.82 1.35
N PHE A 17 5.10 2.22 2.37
CA PHE A 17 3.99 1.26 2.20
C PHE A 17 2.74 1.65 2.99
N GLY A 18 2.90 2.03 4.27
CA GLY A 18 1.77 2.35 5.14
C GLY A 18 0.99 3.61 4.73
N TYR A 19 1.69 4.69 4.38
CA TYR A 19 1.10 5.96 3.97
C TYR A 19 0.34 5.83 2.64
N PRO A 20 0.92 5.26 1.56
CA PRO A 20 0.17 5.03 0.32
C PRO A 20 -1.09 4.19 0.53
N TRP A 21 -1.00 3.10 1.31
CA TRP A 21 -2.13 2.24 1.60
C TRP A 21 -3.21 2.93 2.44
N TYR A 22 -2.82 3.67 3.49
CA TYR A 22 -3.76 4.40 4.33
C TYR A 22 -4.49 5.48 3.55
N VAL A 23 -3.76 6.23 2.71
CA VAL A 23 -4.32 7.29 1.87
C VAL A 23 -5.32 6.73 0.85
N THR A 24 -5.01 5.64 0.15
CA THR A 24 -5.95 5.05 -0.83
C THR A 24 -7.18 4.42 -0.20
N ASN A 25 -7.08 3.86 1.01
CA ASN A 25 -8.18 3.11 1.63
C ASN A 25 -9.07 3.98 2.56
N PHE A 26 -8.47 4.88 3.35
CA PHE A 26 -9.15 5.56 4.46
C PHE A 26 -9.35 7.07 4.27
N SER A 27 -8.73 7.72 3.28
CA SER A 27 -8.84 9.17 3.12
C SER A 27 -10.09 9.62 2.35
N GLY A 28 -10.57 10.82 2.69
CA GLY A 28 -11.62 11.56 2.00
C GLY A 28 -13.06 11.28 2.45
N ASP A 29 -13.88 12.32 2.44
CA ASP A 29 -15.31 12.23 2.72
C ASP A 29 -16.08 11.86 1.45
N GLU A 30 -17.07 10.97 1.54
CA GLU A 30 -17.98 10.71 0.42
C GLU A 30 -18.83 11.95 0.12
N MET A 31 -18.74 12.46 -1.10
CA MET A 31 -19.61 13.55 -1.60
C MET A 31 -20.97 13.00 -2.00
N GLY A 32 -20.98 11.80 -2.56
CA GLY A 32 -22.17 11.10 -3.02
C GLY A 32 -21.82 9.90 -3.88
N THR A 33 -22.85 9.07 -4.10
CA THR A 33 -22.85 7.91 -5.00
C THR A 33 -24.00 8.05 -5.99
N TRP A 34 -23.72 7.85 -7.28
CA TRP A 34 -24.68 7.99 -8.37
C TRP A 34 -24.71 6.74 -9.27
N ARG A 35 -25.92 6.26 -9.57
CA ARG A 35 -26.15 5.15 -10.51
C ARG A 35 -25.89 5.62 -11.95
N VAL A 36 -24.74 5.27 -12.52
CA VAL A 36 -24.32 5.64 -13.88
C VAL A 36 -24.64 4.57 -14.92
N SER A 37 -24.96 3.35 -14.50
CA SER A 37 -25.50 2.30 -15.39
C SER A 37 -26.48 1.41 -14.64
N ASP A 38 -27.59 1.06 -15.28
CA ASP A 38 -28.57 0.09 -14.77
C ASP A 38 -29.03 -0.80 -15.93
N GLY A 39 -28.96 -2.12 -15.77
CA GLY A 39 -29.20 -3.09 -16.84
C GLY A 39 -28.26 -2.95 -18.05
N GLY A 40 -27.07 -2.36 -17.87
CA GLY A 40 -26.12 -2.06 -18.96
C GLY A 40 -26.40 -0.76 -19.73
N ALA A 41 -27.47 -0.03 -19.42
CA ALA A 41 -27.76 1.27 -20.03
C ALA A 41 -27.01 2.39 -19.28
N PHE A 42 -25.91 2.88 -19.87
CA PHE A 42 -25.09 3.94 -19.31
C PHE A 42 -25.72 5.33 -19.46
N ARG A 43 -25.55 6.17 -18.44
CA ARG A 43 -26.01 7.56 -18.40
C ARG A 43 -24.89 8.46 -17.86
N PRO A 44 -24.60 9.61 -18.52
CA PRO A 44 -23.69 10.58 -17.95
C PRO A 44 -24.30 11.22 -16.70
N ILE A 45 -23.46 11.65 -15.77
CA ILE A 45 -23.87 12.49 -14.65
C ILE A 45 -23.07 13.79 -14.65
N THR A 46 -23.67 14.85 -14.13
CA THR A 46 -23.00 16.14 -13.96
C THR A 46 -23.02 16.51 -12.49
N VAL A 47 -21.86 16.83 -11.93
CA VAL A 47 -21.67 17.20 -10.53
C VAL A 47 -20.98 18.55 -10.48
N ALA A 48 -21.57 19.51 -9.75
CA ALA A 48 -20.92 20.78 -9.48
C ALA A 48 -19.78 20.58 -8.48
N LEU A 49 -18.55 20.87 -8.88
CA LEU A 49 -17.35 20.78 -8.03
C LEU A 49 -16.76 22.17 -7.79
N SER A 50 -15.98 22.28 -6.71
CA SER A 50 -15.25 23.49 -6.35
C SER A 50 -13.85 23.17 -5.83
N SER A 51 -12.98 24.17 -5.77
CA SER A 51 -11.65 24.03 -5.15
C SER A 51 -11.69 23.65 -3.66
N ALA A 52 -12.84 23.79 -2.99
CA ALA A 52 -13.03 23.31 -1.61
C ALA A 52 -13.24 21.79 -1.51
N ASP A 53 -13.52 21.12 -2.62
CA ASP A 53 -13.69 19.66 -2.69
C ASP A 53 -12.37 18.93 -3.05
N GLU A 54 -11.34 19.69 -3.42
CA GLU A 54 -10.05 19.15 -3.86
C GLU A 54 -9.26 18.46 -2.71
N PRO A 55 -8.58 17.33 -2.95
CA PRO A 55 -8.65 16.48 -4.16
C PRO A 55 -9.89 15.59 -4.21
N VAL A 56 -10.45 15.41 -5.40
CA VAL A 56 -11.61 14.53 -5.64
C VAL A 56 -11.14 13.19 -6.22
N ARG A 57 -11.33 12.11 -5.45
CA ARG A 57 -11.09 10.72 -5.87
C ARG A 57 -12.34 10.14 -6.51
N VAL A 58 -12.15 9.43 -7.62
CA VAL A 58 -13.21 8.88 -8.47
C VAL A 58 -13.19 7.35 -8.35
N LEU A 59 -14.19 6.79 -7.69
CA LEU A 59 -14.33 5.35 -7.46
C LEU A 59 -15.51 4.80 -8.26
N VAL A 60 -15.34 3.63 -8.86
CA VAL A 60 -16.40 2.95 -9.63
C VAL A 60 -16.70 1.59 -9.02
N ASP A 61 -17.97 1.38 -8.66
CA ASP A 61 -18.50 0.11 -8.18
C ASP A 61 -19.30 -0.56 -9.30
N MET A 62 -18.80 -1.69 -9.80
CA MET A 62 -19.52 -2.53 -10.74
C MET A 62 -20.17 -3.70 -10.00
N THR A 63 -21.49 -3.84 -10.11
CA THR A 63 -22.24 -5.01 -9.64
C THR A 63 -22.45 -5.97 -10.80
N ALA A 64 -21.93 -7.19 -10.69
CA ALA A 64 -22.11 -8.24 -11.69
C ALA A 64 -23.17 -9.27 -11.25
N VAL A 65 -23.95 -9.77 -12.22
CA VAL A 65 -25.02 -10.78 -11.99
C VAL A 65 -24.43 -12.13 -11.57
N ALA A 66 -23.26 -12.46 -12.11
CA ALA A 66 -22.44 -13.62 -11.76
C ALA A 66 -20.98 -13.17 -11.65
N PRO A 67 -20.10 -13.90 -10.94
CA PRO A 67 -18.67 -13.57 -10.88
C PRO A 67 -18.07 -13.60 -12.30
N PRO A 68 -17.58 -12.47 -12.84
CA PRO A 68 -16.96 -12.44 -14.16
C PRO A 68 -15.53 -12.97 -14.08
N GLU A 69 -15.06 -13.58 -15.17
CA GLU A 69 -13.64 -13.86 -15.38
C GLU A 69 -12.99 -12.61 -15.99
N PHE A 70 -12.35 -11.78 -15.15
CA PHE A 70 -11.56 -10.66 -15.65
C PHE A 70 -10.29 -11.20 -16.33
N ALA A 71 -10.26 -11.11 -17.66
CA ALA A 71 -9.07 -11.42 -18.44
C ALA A 71 -8.01 -10.32 -18.22
N ARG A 72 -6.78 -10.73 -17.89
CA ARG A 72 -5.66 -9.80 -17.70
C ARG A 72 -5.44 -8.96 -18.95
N GLY A 73 -5.37 -7.64 -18.78
CA GLY A 73 -5.17 -6.69 -19.88
C GLY A 73 -6.44 -6.35 -20.68
N ARG A 74 -7.63 -6.80 -20.27
CA ARG A 74 -8.91 -6.35 -20.81
C ARG A 74 -9.56 -5.32 -19.88
N THR A 75 -10.26 -4.37 -20.48
CA THR A 75 -10.96 -3.26 -19.82
C THR A 75 -12.43 -3.62 -19.66
N ALA A 76 -12.97 -3.63 -18.44
CA ALA A 76 -14.40 -3.86 -18.21
C ALA A 76 -15.23 -2.60 -18.46
N LEU A 77 -14.73 -1.45 -18.02
CA LEU A 77 -15.39 -0.15 -18.13
C LEU A 77 -14.40 0.95 -18.51
N THR A 78 -14.88 1.95 -19.23
CA THR A 78 -14.17 3.20 -19.48
C THR A 78 -14.79 4.32 -18.66
N LEU A 79 -14.00 5.24 -18.14
CA LEU A 79 -14.48 6.46 -17.47
C LEU A 79 -13.81 7.69 -18.07
N THR A 80 -14.60 8.70 -18.39
CA THR A 80 -14.14 10.03 -18.79
C THR A 80 -14.79 11.09 -17.90
N ALA A 81 -14.01 11.99 -17.33
CA ALA A 81 -14.51 13.21 -16.68
C ALA A 81 -14.09 14.44 -17.48
N SER A 82 -15.03 15.38 -17.65
CA SER A 82 -14.82 16.60 -18.43
C SER A 82 -15.47 17.82 -17.79
N THR A 83 -14.88 19.00 -17.96
CA THR A 83 -15.42 20.29 -17.50
C THR A 83 -15.17 21.37 -18.56
N GLY A 84 -16.16 22.22 -18.83
CA GLY A 84 -16.05 23.26 -19.85
C GLY A 84 -15.62 22.78 -21.25
N GLY A 85 -15.97 21.53 -21.62
CA GLY A 85 -15.55 20.89 -22.87
C GLY A 85 -14.11 20.34 -22.90
N ARG A 86 -13.36 20.42 -21.80
CA ARG A 86 -12.02 19.83 -21.64
C ARG A 86 -12.09 18.52 -20.85
N THR A 87 -11.44 17.47 -21.33
CA THR A 87 -11.22 16.24 -20.56
C THR A 87 -10.20 16.48 -19.45
N VAL A 88 -10.54 16.08 -18.22
CA VAL A 88 -9.67 16.18 -17.02
C VAL A 88 -9.28 14.82 -16.45
N LEU A 89 -10.01 13.76 -16.80
CA LEU A 89 -9.70 12.38 -16.45
C LEU A 89 -10.20 11.48 -17.59
N ALA A 90 -9.42 10.47 -17.97
CA ALA A 90 -9.83 9.44 -18.93
C ALA A 90 -9.07 8.15 -18.59
N GLU A 91 -9.77 7.15 -18.06
CA GLU A 91 -9.15 5.95 -17.47
C GLU A 91 -9.90 4.66 -17.88
N THR A 92 -9.15 3.56 -17.94
CA THR A 92 -9.66 2.21 -18.24
C THR A 92 -9.70 1.36 -16.97
N LEU A 93 -10.87 0.85 -16.61
CA LEU A 93 -11.12 0.10 -15.38
C LEU A 93 -11.17 -1.39 -15.71
N SER A 94 -10.38 -2.18 -14.99
CA SER A 94 -10.19 -3.60 -15.30
C SER A 94 -10.67 -4.54 -14.20
N PHE A 95 -10.80 -4.04 -12.96
CA PHE A 95 -11.22 -4.79 -11.77
C PHE A 95 -10.42 -6.07 -11.48
N ASN A 96 -9.31 -6.33 -12.18
CA ASN A 96 -8.48 -7.53 -12.05
C ASN A 96 -7.93 -7.74 -10.62
N GLU A 97 -7.67 -6.64 -9.91
CA GLU A 97 -7.17 -6.65 -8.52
C GLU A 97 -8.27 -6.34 -7.48
N ALA A 98 -9.50 -6.11 -7.93
CA ALA A 98 -10.62 -5.75 -7.08
C ALA A 98 -11.02 -6.95 -6.21
N LYS A 99 -10.79 -6.85 -4.89
CA LYS A 99 -11.33 -7.81 -3.92
C LYS A 99 -12.85 -7.67 -3.89
N PRO A 100 -13.64 -8.72 -4.19
CA PRO A 100 -15.09 -8.62 -4.20
C PRO A 100 -15.60 -8.22 -2.82
N GLN A 101 -16.41 -7.15 -2.75
CA GLN A 101 -17.08 -6.77 -1.51
C GLN A 101 -18.37 -7.55 -1.37
N GLU A 102 -18.33 -8.62 -0.58
CA GLU A 102 -19.49 -9.44 -0.24
C GLU A 102 -20.32 -8.74 0.86
N ARG A 103 -21.26 -7.87 0.46
CA ARG A 103 -22.14 -7.15 1.41
C ARG A 103 -23.07 -8.09 2.20
N SER A 104 -23.40 -9.26 1.65
CA SER A 104 -24.13 -10.34 2.34
C SER A 104 -23.81 -11.71 1.72
N PRO A 105 -23.49 -12.77 2.51
CA PRO A 105 -23.28 -14.14 2.00
C PRO A 105 -24.49 -14.80 1.32
N GLN A 106 -25.66 -14.15 1.39
CA GLN A 106 -26.93 -14.61 0.84
C GLN A 106 -27.21 -14.07 -0.57
N LEU A 107 -26.49 -13.01 -0.99
CA LEU A 107 -26.61 -12.40 -2.31
C LEU A 107 -25.56 -13.00 -3.25
N ARG A 108 -25.99 -13.48 -4.43
CA ARG A 108 -25.07 -13.97 -5.47
C ARG A 108 -24.31 -12.84 -6.18
N GLU A 109 -24.84 -11.63 -6.09
CA GLU A 109 -24.27 -10.42 -6.67
C GLU A 109 -22.95 -10.06 -5.99
N LYS A 110 -21.92 -9.82 -6.80
CA LYS A 110 -20.62 -9.37 -6.31
C LYS A 110 -20.37 -7.94 -6.77
N ILE A 111 -19.97 -7.10 -5.82
CA ILE A 111 -19.56 -5.72 -6.06
C ILE A 111 -18.05 -5.70 -6.20
N TYR A 112 -17.58 -5.17 -7.32
CA TYR A 112 -16.17 -4.97 -7.63
C TYR A 112 -15.92 -3.46 -7.66
N ARG A 113 -14.95 -2.98 -6.87
CA ARG A 113 -14.55 -1.58 -6.81
C ARG A 113 -13.21 -1.39 -7.48
N ASP A 114 -13.11 -0.41 -8.37
CA ASP A 114 -11.85 0.04 -8.99
C ASP A 114 -11.74 1.58 -8.87
N GLU A 115 -10.52 2.11 -8.92
CA GLU A 115 -10.26 3.55 -8.80
C GLU A 115 -9.90 4.12 -10.16
N ALA A 116 -10.73 5.04 -10.68
CA ALA A 116 -10.47 5.72 -11.94
C ALA A 116 -9.44 6.88 -11.80
N GLY A 117 -9.06 7.23 -10.57
CA GLY A 117 -8.00 8.18 -10.27
C GLY A 117 -8.44 9.32 -9.35
N VAL A 118 -7.61 10.36 -9.31
CA VAL A 118 -7.79 11.54 -8.47
C VAL A 118 -7.67 12.80 -9.32
N ILE A 119 -8.70 13.64 -9.28
CA ILE A 119 -8.74 14.95 -9.94
C ILE A 119 -8.20 16.01 -8.98
N THR A 120 -7.24 16.80 -9.48
CA THR A 120 -6.60 17.93 -8.80
C THR A 120 -6.68 19.19 -9.68
N GLY A 121 -6.43 20.37 -9.11
CA GLY A 121 -6.62 21.65 -9.78
C GLY A 121 -8.10 21.92 -10.13
N ILE A 122 -9.00 21.78 -9.15
CA ILE A 122 -10.44 21.86 -9.39
C ILE A 122 -10.89 23.32 -9.54
N GLU A 123 -11.21 23.70 -10.78
CA GLU A 123 -11.90 24.94 -11.10
C GLU A 123 -13.38 24.83 -10.66
N LYS A 124 -13.99 25.93 -10.20
CA LYS A 124 -15.42 25.90 -9.84
C LYS A 124 -16.29 25.77 -11.10
N GLY A 125 -17.03 24.67 -11.21
CA GLY A 125 -17.92 24.44 -12.35
C GLY A 125 -18.55 23.05 -12.37
N ASP A 126 -19.25 22.76 -13.48
CA ASP A 126 -19.95 21.51 -13.69
C ASP A 126 -19.04 20.47 -14.36
N TYR A 127 -18.78 19.37 -13.65
CA TYR A 127 -17.98 18.24 -14.12
C TYR A 127 -18.90 17.12 -14.58
N THR A 128 -18.81 16.76 -15.86
CA THR A 128 -19.59 15.68 -16.46
C THR A 128 -18.76 14.41 -16.54
N PHE A 129 -19.24 13.36 -15.87
CA PHE A 129 -18.66 12.03 -15.83
C PHE A 129 -19.46 11.11 -16.75
N VAL A 130 -18.74 10.44 -17.66
CA VAL A 130 -19.28 9.47 -18.61
C VAL A 130 -18.61 8.13 -18.33
N VAL A 131 -19.40 7.11 -18.01
CA VAL A 131 -18.94 5.73 -17.93
C VAL A 131 -19.50 4.96 -19.12
N GLY A 132 -18.68 4.10 -19.71
CA GLY A 132 -19.07 3.25 -20.84
C GLY A 132 -18.50 1.84 -20.73
N PRO A 133 -18.94 0.91 -21.61
CA PRO A 133 -18.33 -0.40 -21.69
C PRO A 133 -16.86 -0.31 -22.12
N GLY A 134 -16.05 -1.27 -21.67
CA GLY A 134 -14.71 -1.52 -22.21
C GLY A 134 -14.70 -2.61 -23.29
N ASP A 135 -13.54 -3.22 -23.51
CA ASP A 135 -13.35 -4.30 -24.49
C ASP A 135 -13.46 -5.72 -23.89
N ALA A 136 -13.66 -5.86 -22.58
CA ALA A 136 -13.87 -7.15 -21.93
C ALA A 136 -15.25 -7.74 -22.27
N GLU A 137 -15.25 -8.98 -22.75
CA GLU A 137 -16.46 -9.72 -23.12
C GLU A 137 -16.94 -10.60 -21.95
N GLY A 138 -18.19 -11.05 -22.00
CA GLY A 138 -18.77 -11.98 -21.02
C GLY A 138 -19.16 -11.38 -19.65
N ILE A 139 -18.88 -10.10 -19.40
CA ILE A 139 -19.23 -9.43 -18.14
C ILE A 139 -20.73 -9.05 -18.13
N GLN A 140 -21.53 -9.77 -17.35
CA GLN A 140 -22.94 -9.44 -17.13
C GLN A 140 -23.09 -8.35 -16.06
N ILE A 141 -22.96 -7.11 -16.50
CA ILE A 141 -23.13 -5.90 -15.66
C ILE A 141 -24.61 -5.75 -15.29
N ARG A 142 -24.93 -5.80 -14.00
CA ARG A 142 -26.25 -5.41 -13.50
C ARG A 142 -26.35 -3.91 -13.32
N SER A 143 -25.38 -3.32 -12.64
CA SER A 143 -25.34 -1.88 -12.39
C SER A 143 -23.92 -1.36 -12.19
N VAL A 144 -23.74 -0.07 -12.44
CA VAL A 144 -22.51 0.65 -12.12
C VAL A 144 -22.86 1.90 -11.32
N ASP A 145 -22.21 2.06 -10.17
CA ASP A 145 -22.31 3.21 -9.29
C ASP A 145 -20.99 3.99 -9.29
N LEU A 146 -21.05 5.29 -9.57
CA LEU A 146 -19.91 6.20 -9.46
C LEU A 146 -19.95 6.86 -8.08
N THR A 147 -18.86 6.78 -7.33
CA THR A 147 -18.71 7.43 -6.02
C THR A 147 -17.60 8.47 -6.09
N LEU A 148 -17.89 9.71 -5.67
CA LEU A 148 -16.89 10.77 -5.56
C LEU A 148 -16.53 11.00 -4.09
N ARG A 149 -15.24 11.07 -3.77
CA ARG A 149 -14.75 11.40 -2.42
C ARG A 149 -13.89 12.65 -2.46
N ARG A 150 -14.25 13.68 -1.69
CA ARG A 150 -13.49 14.94 -1.54
C ARG A 150 -12.43 14.83 -0.44
N GLY A 151 -11.40 15.67 -0.49
CA GLY A 151 -10.32 15.63 0.51
C GLY A 151 -9.58 14.29 0.55
N ALA A 152 -9.67 13.49 -0.51
CA ALA A 152 -9.16 12.14 -0.57
C ALA A 152 -7.66 12.15 -0.88
N GLY A 153 -6.87 12.46 0.16
CA GLY A 153 -5.42 12.59 0.19
C GLY A 153 -4.69 12.31 -1.13
N ALA A 154 -4.11 13.35 -1.73
CA ALA A 154 -3.17 13.16 -2.81
C ALA A 154 -1.92 12.47 -2.26
N LEU A 155 -1.42 11.45 -2.98
CA LEU A 155 -0.12 10.88 -2.69
C LEU A 155 0.94 11.93 -3.03
N ASP A 156 1.71 12.41 -2.04
CA ASP A 156 2.93 13.16 -2.35
C ASP A 156 3.94 12.18 -2.98
N PRO A 157 4.28 12.33 -4.27
CA PRO A 157 5.16 11.40 -4.98
C PRO A 157 6.59 11.39 -4.42
N ARG A 158 6.95 12.34 -3.55
CA ARG A 158 8.27 12.43 -2.90
C ARG A 158 8.38 11.53 -1.66
N LEU A 159 7.27 11.25 -0.98
CA LEU A 159 7.29 10.51 0.29
C LEU A 159 7.61 9.02 0.09
N GLN A 160 7.14 8.42 -0.99
CA GLN A 160 7.35 6.98 -1.24
C GLN A 160 8.83 6.63 -1.54
N PRO A 161 9.55 7.34 -2.44
CA PRO A 161 10.99 7.16 -2.61
C PRO A 161 11.80 7.38 -1.33
N VAL A 162 11.45 8.41 -0.54
CA VAL A 162 12.08 8.67 0.78
C VAL A 162 11.82 7.52 1.76
N GLY A 163 10.59 6.99 1.80
CA GLY A 163 10.23 5.83 2.59
C GLY A 163 11.05 4.59 2.23
N PHE A 164 11.22 4.30 0.94
CA PHE A 164 12.09 3.19 0.48
C PHE A 164 13.56 3.41 0.86
N ALA A 165 14.10 4.62 0.71
CA ALA A 165 15.47 4.93 1.10
C ALA A 165 15.70 4.75 2.61
N LEU A 166 14.78 5.24 3.45
CA LEU A 166 14.80 5.06 4.90
C LEU A 166 14.67 3.57 5.28
N THR A 167 13.81 2.82 4.60
CA THR A 167 13.66 1.37 4.79
C THR A 167 14.99 0.66 4.54
N ALA A 168 15.67 0.95 3.42
CA ALA A 168 16.95 0.36 3.07
C ALA A 168 18.07 0.73 4.07
N ILE A 169 18.18 2.02 4.44
CA ILE A 169 19.18 2.51 5.42
C ILE A 169 18.95 1.85 6.79
N GLY A 170 17.70 1.83 7.26
CA GLY A 170 17.31 1.18 8.51
C GLY A 170 17.64 -0.31 8.50
N PHE A 171 17.32 -1.03 7.42
CA PHE A 171 17.62 -2.45 7.28
C PHE A 171 19.12 -2.74 7.29
N ILE A 172 19.91 -2.05 6.46
CA ILE A 172 21.37 -2.24 6.37
C ILE A 172 22.04 -1.93 7.73
N GLY A 173 21.68 -0.79 8.35
CA GLY A 173 22.20 -0.42 9.66
C GLY A 173 21.82 -1.40 10.77
N LEU A 174 20.60 -1.94 10.73
CA LEU A 174 20.13 -2.97 11.66
C LEU A 174 20.95 -4.27 11.51
N VAL A 175 21.11 -4.78 10.29
CA VAL A 175 21.91 -5.99 9.97
C VAL A 175 23.37 -5.81 10.39
N LEU A 176 24.00 -4.66 10.07
CA LEU A 176 25.37 -4.37 10.47
C LEU A 176 25.51 -4.27 12.00
N SER A 177 24.54 -3.69 12.71
CA SER A 177 24.56 -3.60 14.18
C SER A 177 24.48 -4.98 14.85
N MET A 178 23.74 -5.93 14.25
CA MET A 178 23.69 -7.31 14.71
C MET A 178 25.00 -8.07 14.43
N ARG A 179 25.61 -7.84 13.26
CA ARG A 179 26.89 -8.47 12.86
C ARG A 179 28.06 -8.01 13.74
N ARG A 180 28.15 -6.73 14.10
CA ARG A 180 29.24 -6.21 14.96
C ARG A 180 29.27 -6.91 16.33
N ARG A 181 28.11 -7.14 16.95
CA ARG A 181 28.01 -7.80 18.27
C ARG A 181 28.50 -9.25 18.31
N LYS A 182 28.62 -9.94 17.16
CA LYS A 182 29.29 -11.26 17.07
C LYS A 182 30.82 -11.16 17.15
N ARG A 183 31.40 -10.00 16.87
CA ARG A 183 32.86 -9.76 16.87
C ARG A 183 33.36 -9.26 18.23
N ASP A 184 32.52 -8.52 18.96
CA ASP A 184 32.84 -7.98 20.29
C ASP A 184 32.72 -9.03 21.41
N ARG A 185 32.20 -10.23 21.11
CA ARG A 185 32.18 -11.37 22.05
C ARG A 185 33.52 -12.11 22.02
N LYS A 186 34.59 -11.41 22.42
CA LYS A 186 35.85 -12.06 22.81
C LYS A 186 35.55 -13.07 23.93
N PRO A 187 36.01 -14.32 23.86
CA PRO A 187 36.09 -15.16 25.05
C PRO A 187 37.21 -14.60 25.93
N ASP A 188 36.86 -14.11 27.11
CA ASP A 188 37.85 -13.67 28.09
C ASP A 188 38.61 -14.88 28.67
N ALA A 189 39.89 -14.65 28.94
CA ALA A 189 40.82 -15.52 29.67
C ALA A 189 41.01 -16.95 29.11
N GLU A 190 42.05 -17.10 28.29
CA GLU A 190 42.88 -18.31 28.25
C GLU A 190 43.35 -18.62 29.70
N PRO A 191 42.99 -19.77 30.31
CA PRO A 191 43.44 -20.09 31.65
C PRO A 191 44.96 -20.30 31.66
N ALA A 192 45.66 -19.54 32.49
CA ALA A 192 47.12 -19.53 32.53
C ALA A 192 47.69 -20.94 32.73
N ARG A 193 48.69 -21.31 31.91
CA ARG A 193 49.35 -22.63 31.99
C ARG A 193 49.93 -22.84 33.40
N PRO A 194 49.58 -23.92 34.11
CA PRO A 194 50.01 -24.11 35.48
C PRO A 194 51.50 -24.45 35.55
N ARG A 195 52.27 -23.60 36.26
CA ARG A 195 53.71 -23.80 36.51
C ARG A 195 53.92 -24.76 37.68
N TRP A 196 53.79 -26.06 37.46
CA TRP A 196 54.23 -27.08 38.42
C TRP A 196 55.74 -27.29 38.31
N GLY A 197 56.51 -26.95 39.35
CA GLY A 197 57.98 -27.08 39.25
C GLY A 197 58.86 -26.44 40.32
N ARG A 198 58.42 -26.41 41.60
CA ARG A 198 59.34 -26.42 42.75
C ARG A 198 58.61 -26.65 44.08
N ASP A 199 59.40 -27.04 45.09
CA ASP A 199 59.11 -27.05 46.53
C ASP A 199 58.28 -28.22 47.08
N ALA A 200 58.91 -29.40 47.09
CA ALA A 200 58.65 -30.46 48.07
C ALA A 200 59.97 -31.18 48.44
N ARG A 201 60.72 -30.60 49.37
CA ARG A 201 61.83 -31.25 50.10
C ARG A 201 61.59 -30.99 51.59
N PRO A 202 61.58 -32.04 52.43
CA PRO A 202 62.36 -31.96 53.66
C PRO A 202 63.27 -33.19 53.86
N ASP A 203 64.26 -32.98 54.72
CA ASP A 203 65.39 -33.82 55.07
C ASP A 203 65.06 -35.20 55.68
N GLY A 204 66.08 -36.07 55.75
CA GLY A 204 66.09 -37.14 56.76
C GLY A 204 67.02 -38.33 56.52
N GLY A 205 68.33 -38.17 56.78
CA GLY A 205 69.18 -39.28 57.29
C GLY A 205 69.79 -40.28 56.30
N ARG A 206 71.10 -40.12 56.04
CA ARG A 206 72.02 -41.28 55.99
C ARG A 206 72.50 -41.59 57.41
N PRO A 207 72.94 -42.83 57.67
CA PRO A 207 74.38 -42.99 57.90
C PRO A 207 75.01 -44.05 57.00
N GLU A 208 76.34 -44.04 56.98
CA GLU A 208 77.18 -44.97 56.20
C GLU A 208 77.48 -46.25 57.00
N GLN A 209 77.59 -47.36 56.26
CA GLN A 209 78.63 -48.40 56.40
C GLN A 209 78.60 -49.31 55.17
#